data_AF-A0A9N9C2S6-F1
#
_entry.id   AF-A0A9N9C2S6-F1
#
_cell.length_a   1.000
_cell.length_b   1.000
_cell.length_c   1.000
_cell.angle_alpha   90.00
_cell.angle_beta   90.00
_cell.angle_gamma   90.00
#
_symmetry.space_group_name_H-M   'P 1'
#
loop_
_entity.id
_entity.type
_entity.pdbx_description
1 polymer ?
#
loop_
_entity_poly.entity_id
_entity_poly.type
_entity_poly.pdbx_seq_one_letter_code
_entity_poly.pdbx_strand_id
1 'polypeptide(L)'
;MSNKRGRRSNKIWNHFEEGPKRNTLHKAAICNYCEKNILGISEQMINHLCEYEDADNYADKPFLTYRKKAIYKQIGRVVASANLPFSFVDDPEVKKLFA
;
A
#
# COMPACT_ATOMS: atom_id res chain seq x y z
N MET A 1 -15.50 15.64 -28.00
CA MET A 1 -14.26 16.39 -27.71
C MET A 1 -14.02 16.36 -26.20
N SER A 2 -13.13 15.49 -25.73
CA SER A 2 -12.93 15.22 -24.29
C SER A 2 -11.88 16.19 -23.71
N ASN A 3 -12.33 17.12 -22.87
CA ASN A 3 -11.46 18.04 -22.14
C ASN A 3 -10.65 17.28 -21.07
N LYS A 4 -9.46 16.82 -21.43
CA LYS A 4 -8.45 16.29 -20.50
C LYS A 4 -7.85 17.45 -19.69
N ARG A 5 -8.54 17.90 -18.65
CA ARG A 5 -7.94 18.76 -17.62
C ARG A 5 -6.95 17.90 -16.83
N GLY A 6 -5.67 18.10 -17.12
CA GLY A 6 -4.54 17.37 -16.53
C GLY A 6 -4.51 17.49 -15.01
N ARG A 7 -5.17 16.56 -14.33
CA ARG A 7 -4.85 16.21 -12.95
C ARG A 7 -3.54 15.43 -13.05
N ARG A 8 -2.46 15.95 -12.46
CA ARG A 8 -1.16 15.26 -12.35
C ARG A 8 -1.42 13.76 -12.18
N SER A 9 -1.11 12.96 -13.20
CA SER A 9 -1.47 11.56 -13.21
C SER A 9 -0.75 10.90 -12.04
N ASN A 10 -1.48 10.63 -10.96
CA ASN A 10 -0.98 9.76 -9.91
C ASN A 10 -0.54 8.48 -10.62
N LYS A 11 0.73 8.10 -10.46
CA LYS A 11 1.34 6.90 -11.09
C LYS A 11 0.49 5.65 -10.94
N ILE A 12 -0.37 5.62 -9.92
CA ILE A 12 -1.41 4.62 -9.65
C ILE A 12 -2.25 4.33 -10.90
N TRP A 13 -2.66 5.32 -11.70
CA TRP A 13 -3.46 5.11 -12.91
C TRP A 13 -2.75 4.32 -14.01
N ASN A 14 -1.42 4.12 -13.95
CA ASN A 14 -0.74 3.22 -14.88
C ASN A 14 -1.18 1.76 -14.73
N HIS A 15 -1.79 1.42 -13.59
CA HIS A 15 -2.26 0.09 -13.24
C HIS A 15 -3.78 -0.09 -13.44
N PHE A 16 -4.47 0.97 -13.89
CA PHE A 16 -5.93 0.98 -13.99
C PHE A 16 -6.42 1.70 -15.24
N GLU A 17 -7.48 1.16 -15.82
CA GLU A 17 -8.28 1.84 -16.83
C GLU A 17 -9.46 2.59 -16.21
N GLU A 18 -9.82 3.72 -16.81
CA GLU A 18 -10.95 4.52 -16.35
C GLU A 18 -12.26 3.84 -16.77
N GLY A 19 -13.00 3.35 -15.78
CA GLY A 19 -14.25 2.63 -15.98
C GLY A 19 -15.48 3.53 -16.02
N PRO A 20 -16.68 2.93 -16.10
CA PRO A 20 -17.94 3.67 -16.14
C PRO A 20 -18.14 4.51 -14.87
N LYS A 21 -18.94 5.56 -15.00
CA LYS A 21 -19.27 6.43 -13.87
C LYS A 21 -20.11 5.65 -12.85
N ARG A 22 -19.55 5.41 -11.64
CA ARG A 22 -20.22 4.62 -10.59
C ARG A 22 -21.10 5.48 -9.69
N ASN A 23 -20.70 6.73 -9.42
CA ASN A 23 -21.49 7.69 -8.67
C ASN A 23 -21.30 9.12 -9.23
N THR A 24 -21.96 10.11 -8.63
CA THR A 24 -21.90 11.50 -9.10
C THR A 24 -20.50 12.10 -9.08
N LEU A 25 -19.62 11.63 -8.18
CA LEU A 25 -18.30 12.22 -7.87
C LEU A 25 -17.10 11.42 -8.40
N HIS A 26 -17.22 10.11 -8.55
CA HIS A 26 -16.13 9.18 -8.83
C HIS A 26 -16.49 8.22 -9.97
N LYS A 27 -15.56 8.07 -10.89
CA LYS A 27 -15.60 7.03 -11.91
C LYS A 27 -15.07 5.72 -11.33
N ALA A 28 -15.45 4.60 -11.91
CA ALA A 28 -14.82 3.32 -11.60
C ALA A 28 -13.36 3.32 -12.09
N ALA A 29 -12.53 2.52 -11.45
CA ALA A 29 -11.21 2.14 -11.95
C ALA A 29 -11.23 0.62 -12.17
N ILE A 30 -10.83 0.20 -13.36
CA ILE A 30 -10.74 -1.21 -13.76
C ILE A 30 -9.28 -1.60 -13.61
N CYS A 31 -8.98 -2.59 -12.78
CA CYS A 31 -7.60 -3.04 -12.60
C CYS A 31 -7.11 -3.79 -13.84
N ASN A 32 -5.95 -3.41 -14.37
CA ASN A 32 -5.40 -4.03 -15.58
C ASN A 32 -4.91 -5.47 -15.37
N TYR A 33 -4.79 -5.92 -14.12
CA TYR A 33 -4.26 -7.24 -13.79
C TYR A 33 -5.34 -8.27 -13.46
N CYS A 34 -6.43 -7.83 -12.81
CA CYS A 34 -7.48 -8.73 -12.34
C CYS A 34 -8.87 -8.39 -12.91
N GLU A 35 -8.95 -7.35 -13.73
CA GLU A 35 -10.17 -6.86 -14.39
C GLU A 35 -11.31 -6.49 -13.42
N LYS A 36 -11.02 -6.39 -12.11
CA LYS A 36 -12.01 -5.99 -11.11
C LYS A 36 -12.31 -4.49 -11.20
N ASN A 37 -13.59 -4.20 -11.03
CA ASN A 37 -14.14 -2.84 -10.98
C ASN A 37 -14.16 -2.31 -9.54
N ILE A 38 -13.26 -1.38 -9.22
CA ILE A 38 -13.18 -0.69 -7.92
C ILE A 38 -13.54 0.81 -8.08
N LEU A 39 -13.65 1.56 -6.97
CA LEU A 39 -13.84 3.01 -7.08
C LEU A 39 -12.53 3.68 -7.49
N GLY A 40 -12.59 4.67 -8.38
CA GLY A 40 -11.45 5.50 -8.82
C GLY A 40 -11.00 6.50 -7.76
N ILE A 41 -10.87 6.03 -6.52
CA ILE A 41 -10.33 6.74 -5.37
C ILE A 41 -8.94 6.17 -5.13
N SER A 42 -7.91 7.02 -5.10
CA SER A 42 -6.52 6.57 -5.06
C SER A 42 -6.22 5.62 -3.89
N GLU A 43 -6.84 5.82 -2.72
CA GLU A 43 -6.68 4.92 -1.56
C GLU A 43 -7.23 3.52 -1.83
N GLN A 44 -8.41 3.39 -2.43
CA GLN A 44 -8.97 2.08 -2.79
C GLN A 44 -8.16 1.40 -3.90
N MET A 45 -7.66 2.19 -4.87
CA MET A 45 -6.78 1.68 -5.92
C MET A 45 -5.47 1.15 -5.35
N ILE A 46 -4.87 1.84 -4.36
CA ILE A 46 -3.66 1.37 -3.68
C ILE A 46 -3.95 0.11 -2.87
N ASN A 47 -5.01 0.09 -2.05
CA ASN A 47 -5.36 -1.09 -1.26
C ASN A 47 -5.61 -2.31 -2.14
N HIS A 48 -6.27 -2.13 -3.28
CA HIS A 48 -6.49 -3.19 -4.25
C HIS A 48 -5.20 -3.76 -4.84
N LEU A 49 -4.22 -2.90 -5.19
CA LEU A 49 -2.92 -3.36 -5.68
C LEU A 49 -2.16 -4.15 -4.59
N CYS A 50 -2.22 -3.70 -3.34
CA CYS A 50 -1.63 -4.44 -2.23
C CYS A 50 -2.27 -5.84 -2.08
N GLU A 51 -3.60 -5.90 -2.06
CA GLU A 51 -4.33 -7.18 -1.95
C GLU A 51 -4.09 -8.12 -3.14
N TYR A 52 -3.97 -7.58 -4.35
CA TYR A 52 -3.73 -8.38 -5.55
C TYR A 52 -2.30 -8.95 -5.57
N GLU A 53 -1.29 -8.19 -5.15
CA GLU A 53 0.10 -8.67 -5.04
C GLU A 53 0.30 -9.73 -3.93
N ASP A 54 -0.65 -9.82 -2.99
CA ASP A 54 -0.65 -10.74 -1.85
C ASP A 54 -1.35 -12.10 -2.14
N ALA A 55 -2.12 -12.23 -3.24
CA ALA A 55 -2.92 -13.44 -3.50
C ALA A 55 -2.13 -14.65 -4.04
N ASP A 56 -0.91 -14.45 -4.55
CA ASP A 56 -0.11 -15.52 -5.21
C ASP A 56 1.17 -15.93 -4.45
N ASN A 57 1.42 -15.46 -3.22
CA ASN A 57 2.61 -15.89 -2.46
C ASN A 57 2.51 -15.61 -0.94
N TYR A 58 1.70 -16.42 -0.24
CA TYR A 58 1.43 -16.23 1.19
C TYR A 58 2.51 -16.80 2.13
N ALA A 59 3.51 -17.53 1.64
CA ALA A 59 4.44 -18.25 2.52
C ALA A 59 5.75 -17.51 2.85
N ASP A 60 6.20 -16.52 2.06
CA ASP A 60 7.57 -16.02 2.22
C ASP A 60 7.86 -14.60 1.69
N LYS A 61 6.86 -13.70 1.65
CA LYS A 61 7.10 -12.34 1.13
C LYS A 61 7.53 -11.35 2.22
N PRO A 62 8.64 -10.63 2.01
CA PRO A 62 9.03 -9.52 2.88
C PRO A 62 7.95 -8.45 2.83
N PHE A 63 7.47 -7.99 4.00
CA PHE A 63 6.51 -6.89 4.16
C PHE A 63 6.61 -5.83 3.04
N LEU A 64 5.47 -5.41 2.45
CA LEU A 64 5.46 -4.37 1.41
C LEU A 64 6.24 -3.13 1.87
N THR A 65 6.95 -2.46 0.97
CA THR A 65 7.90 -1.39 1.34
C THR A 65 7.28 -0.25 2.15
N TYR A 66 6.02 0.11 1.91
CA TYR A 66 5.30 1.09 2.72
C TYR A 66 4.97 0.56 4.12
N ARG A 67 4.60 -0.73 4.23
CA ARG A 67 4.28 -1.41 5.49
C ARG A 67 5.53 -1.57 6.34
N LYS A 68 6.68 -1.93 5.72
CA LYS A 68 8.00 -1.86 6.37
C LYS A 68 8.28 -0.49 6.92
N LYS A 69 8.13 0.57 6.13
CA LYS A 69 8.36 1.96 6.60
C LYS A 69 7.46 2.33 7.78
N ALA A 70 6.19 1.91 7.76
CA ALA A 70 5.27 2.13 8.88
C ALA A 70 5.71 1.38 10.15
N ILE A 71 6.10 0.11 10.01
CA ILE A 71 6.61 -0.72 11.10
C ILE A 71 7.91 -0.12 11.67
N TYR A 72 8.89 0.22 10.83
CA TYR A 72 10.13 0.89 11.26
C TYR A 72 9.86 2.21 11.98
N LYS A 73 8.86 2.99 11.53
CA LYS A 73 8.47 4.24 12.19
C LYS A 73 7.87 3.98 13.58
N GLN A 74 7.08 2.93 13.74
CA GLN A 74 6.52 2.55 15.04
C GLN A 74 7.62 2.05 15.98
N ILE A 75 8.49 1.15 15.52
CA ILE A 75 9.62 0.64 16.30
C ILE A 75 10.55 1.79 16.72
N GLY A 76 10.90 2.69 15.80
CA GLY A 76 11.76 3.84 16.09
C GLY A 76 11.17 4.77 17.15
N ARG A 77 9.84 4.94 17.18
CA ARG A 77 9.16 5.71 18.25
C ARG A 77 9.29 5.03 19.60
N VAL A 78 9.09 3.71 19.67
CA VAL A 78 9.20 2.95 20.92
C VAL A 78 10.63 2.99 21.45
N VAL A 79 11.63 2.73 20.59
CA VAL A 79 13.05 2.78 20.91
C VAL A 79 13.43 4.15 21.47
N ALA A 80 13.04 5.24 20.78
CA ALA A 80 13.29 6.60 21.23
C ALA A 80 12.59 6.91 22.57
N SER A 81 11.34 6.48 22.74
CA SER A 81 10.57 6.72 23.97
C SER A 81 11.12 5.98 25.19
N ALA A 82 11.74 4.83 24.97
CA ALA A 82 12.39 4.02 26.01
C ALA A 82 13.86 4.42 26.24
N ASN A 83 14.36 5.43 25.52
CA ASN A 83 15.76 5.84 25.51
C ASN A 83 16.72 4.65 25.23
N LEU A 84 16.31 3.77 24.31
CA LEU A 84 17.07 2.58 23.93
C LEU A 84 17.92 2.89 22.67
N PRO A 85 19.08 2.22 22.52
CA PRO A 85 19.82 2.28 21.27
C PRO A 85 19.07 1.52 20.18
N PHE A 86 19.20 1.97 18.92
CA PHE A 86 18.59 1.26 17.78
C PHE A 86 19.07 -0.19 17.63
N SER A 87 20.26 -0.52 18.12
CA SER A 87 20.79 -1.90 18.18
C SER A 87 19.92 -2.84 19.02
N PHE A 88 19.06 -2.32 19.90
CA PHE A 88 18.09 -3.10 20.67
C PHE A 88 17.16 -3.94 19.79
N VAL A 89 16.79 -3.42 18.60
CA VAL A 89 15.92 -4.14 17.66
C VAL A 89 16.62 -5.36 17.05
N ASP A 90 17.95 -5.33 16.99
CA ASP A 90 18.75 -6.39 16.39
C ASP A 90 19.16 -7.48 17.39
N ASP A 91 18.95 -7.26 18.68
CA ASP A 91 19.31 -8.17 19.76
C ASP A 91 18.55 -9.52 19.63
N PRO A 92 19.27 -10.66 19.66
CA PRO A 92 18.66 -11.98 19.51
C PRO A 92 17.69 -12.35 20.64
N GLU A 93 17.90 -11.87 21.88
CA GLU A 93 16.98 -12.09 22.99
C GLU A 93 15.69 -11.29 22.81
N VAL A 94 15.81 -10.05 22.33
CA VAL A 94 14.64 -9.21 21.98
C VAL A 94 13.85 -9.85 20.85
N LYS A 95 14.52 -10.39 19.82
CA LYS A 95 13.85 -11.09 18.70
C LYS A 95 13.05 -12.32 19.17
N LYS A 96 13.51 -13.04 20.21
CA LYS A 96 12.76 -14.17 20.79
C LYS A 96 11.44 -13.76 21.42
N LEU A 97 11.28 -12.50 21.86
CA LEU A 97 10.01 -12.01 22.43
C LEU A 97 8.91 -11.81 21.38
N PHE A 98 9.27 -11.80 20.09
CA PHE A 98 8.35 -11.56 18.98
C PHE A 98 8.18 -12.77 18.04
N ALA A 99 8.75 -13.93 18.41
CA ALA A 99 8.69 -15.18 17.65
C ALA A 99 7.74 -16.19 18.32
#